data_AF-A0A9P3JIH7-F1
#
_entry.id   AF-A0A9P3JIH7-F1
#
_cell.length_a   1.000
_cell.length_b   1.000
_cell.length_c   1.000
_cell.angle_alpha   90.00
_cell.angle_beta   90.00
_cell.angle_gamma   90.00
#
_symmetry.space_group_name_H-M   'P 1'
#
loop_
_entity.id
_entity.type
_entity.pdbx_description
1 polymer ?
#
loop_
_entity_poly.entity_id
_entity_poly.type
_entity_poly.pdbx_seq_one_letter_code
_entity_poly.pdbx_strand_id
1 'polypeptide(L)'
;MEKALAELRLLHAYQQTALAGEAAAGAPARAGGNGAEGKGGGGLPRILALGLSSRKNLCIHPVVAGEGSRESVDAGCRKRTASWVRAAAMENPDIEVCTYFDQFDRKGQEAALPPGVYTLQDLRAFGREKGWCPYFLARHMINFANVVVYNYQYLLDPKVSGIISRELERESIVVFDEAHNIDNVCIEALSVNVRQQTIDGAHRNLARLNTTIERFKATDAERLREEYRRLVDGLAQRGNLPASDAWLANPALPSDILQEAVPGNIRRAEHFLAFLRRFLAYLQTRLNTTRVESEGRWPSWHALQAATGIESRACSCATTACSHCCSRCRWRR
;
A
#
# COMPACT_ATOMS: atom_id res chain seq x y z
N MET A 1 -0.75 19.39 5.34
CA MET A 1 -0.25 18.42 6.34
C MET A 1 0.64 19.06 7.40
N GLU A 2 1.87 19.49 7.11
CA GLU A 2 2.77 20.05 8.15
C GLU A 2 2.19 21.30 8.83
N LYS A 3 1.59 22.21 8.05
CA LYS A 3 0.86 23.37 8.60
C LYS A 3 -0.28 22.94 9.54
N ALA A 4 -1.15 22.05 9.09
CA ALA A 4 -2.25 21.52 9.91
C ALA A 4 -1.75 20.86 11.21
N LEU A 5 -0.67 20.07 11.16
CA LEU A 5 -0.10 19.47 12.37
C LEU A 5 0.54 20.51 13.30
N ALA A 6 1.16 21.55 12.76
CA ALA A 6 1.70 22.66 13.56
C ALA A 6 0.59 23.46 14.25
N GLU A 7 -0.49 23.76 13.54
CA GLU A 7 -1.67 24.45 14.09
C GLU A 7 -2.36 23.60 15.15
N LEU A 8 -2.54 22.29 14.92
CA LEU A 8 -3.04 21.37 15.93
C LEU A 8 -2.18 21.35 17.19
N ARG A 9 -0.85 21.43 17.03
CA ARG A 9 0.08 21.49 18.17
C ARG A 9 -0.10 22.78 18.97
N LEU A 10 -0.29 23.92 18.31
CA LEU A 10 -0.56 25.20 18.95
C LEU A 10 -1.90 25.18 19.69
N LEU A 11 -2.95 24.66 19.05
CA LEU A 11 -4.27 24.52 19.67
C LEU A 11 -4.24 23.59 20.88
N HIS A 12 -3.53 22.47 20.78
CA HIS A 12 -3.36 21.54 21.90
C HIS A 12 -2.64 22.21 23.08
N ALA A 13 -1.57 22.97 22.82
CA ALA A 13 -0.87 23.72 23.85
C ALA A 13 -1.76 24.79 24.51
N TYR A 14 -2.55 25.52 23.71
CA TYR A 14 -3.50 26.51 24.21
C TYR A 14 -4.61 25.90 25.07
N GLN A 15 -5.16 24.76 24.67
CA GLN A 15 -6.16 24.05 25.48
C GLN A 15 -5.58 23.57 26.81
N GLN A 16 -4.34 23.06 26.81
CA GLN A 16 -3.66 22.66 28.03
C GLN A 16 -3.46 23.85 28.98
N THR A 17 -3.07 25.02 28.48
CA THR A 17 -2.89 26.21 29.32
C THR A 17 -4.21 26.79 29.81
N ALA A 18 -5.26 26.81 28.98
CA ALA A 18 -6.60 27.27 29.37
C ALA A 18 -7.19 26.39 30.47
N LEU A 19 -7.12 25.06 30.32
CA LEU A 19 -7.61 24.11 31.31
C LEU A 19 -6.79 24.11 32.60
N ALA A 20 -5.47 24.31 32.52
CA ALA A 20 -4.63 24.50 33.69
C ALA A 20 -4.97 25.81 34.44
N GLY A 21 -5.30 26.88 33.71
CA GLY A 21 -5.76 28.15 34.27
C GLY A 21 -7.11 28.03 34.97
N GLU A 22 -8.07 27.31 34.39
CA GLU A 22 -9.39 27.04 35.01
C GLU A 22 -9.28 26.15 36.26
N ALA A 23 -8.40 25.14 36.22
CA ALA A 23 -8.12 24.28 37.37
C ALA A 23 -7.45 25.06 38.53
N ALA A 24 -6.57 26.01 38.21
CA ALA A 24 -5.96 26.91 39.19
C ALA A 24 -6.95 27.96 39.74
N ALA A 25 -7.96 28.34 38.96
CA ALA A 25 -8.97 29.34 39.33
C ALA A 25 -10.18 28.77 40.11
N GLY A 26 -10.25 27.45 40.35
CA GLY A 26 -11.29 26.84 41.19
C GLY A 26 -12.72 26.95 40.65
N ALA A 27 -12.91 27.11 39.33
CA ALA A 27 -14.24 27.22 38.75
C ALA A 27 -14.97 25.84 38.74
N PRO A 28 -16.27 25.78 39.07
CA PRO A 28 -17.00 24.52 39.06
C PRO A 28 -17.15 24.02 37.62
N ALA A 29 -16.83 22.74 37.40
CA ALA A 29 -17.02 22.06 36.13
C ALA A 29 -18.47 22.24 35.66
N ARG A 30 -18.66 22.90 34.50
CA ARG A 30 -19.98 23.02 33.86
C ARG A 30 -20.47 21.63 33.46
N ALA A 31 -21.43 21.11 34.23
CA ALA A 31 -22.20 19.94 33.86
C ALA A 31 -23.14 20.29 32.69
N GLY A 32 -22.88 19.70 31.52
CA GLY A 32 -23.83 19.59 30.42
C GLY A 32 -23.89 18.14 29.95
N GLY A 33 -25.05 17.48 30.16
CA GLY A 33 -25.31 16.08 29.75
C GLY A 33 -25.35 15.90 28.23
N ASN A 34 -25.29 14.70 27.65
CA ASN A 34 -25.69 13.37 28.10
C ASN A 34 -24.84 12.29 27.41
N GLY A 35 -24.59 11.17 28.11
CA GLY A 35 -24.65 9.81 27.55
C GLY A 35 -23.39 9.19 26.95
N ALA A 36 -22.54 8.59 27.81
CA ALA A 36 -22.07 7.19 27.69
C ALA A 36 -21.01 6.92 28.78
N GLU A 37 -21.25 5.88 29.58
CA GLU A 37 -20.44 5.49 30.72
C GLU A 37 -19.03 5.02 30.32
N GLY A 38 -18.02 5.63 30.94
CA GLY A 38 -16.63 5.16 30.94
C GLY A 38 -15.90 5.70 32.17
N LYS A 39 -15.60 4.83 33.12
CA LYS A 39 -14.97 5.12 34.42
C LYS A 39 -13.61 5.83 34.28
N GLY A 40 -13.46 6.94 35.02
CA GLY A 40 -12.27 7.20 35.84
C GLY A 40 -11.13 8.03 35.24
N GLY A 41 -11.01 9.29 35.68
CA GLY A 41 -9.77 10.07 35.66
C GLY A 41 -9.94 11.48 35.13
N GLY A 42 -9.95 12.49 36.01
CA GLY A 42 -9.88 13.91 35.66
C GLY A 42 -8.50 14.31 35.12
N GLY A 43 -8.15 13.77 33.96
CA GLY A 43 -6.97 14.14 33.19
C GLY A 43 -7.37 14.86 31.91
N LEU A 44 -6.51 15.78 31.45
CA LEU A 44 -6.62 16.45 30.15
C LEU A 44 -6.98 15.44 29.04
N PRO A 45 -7.81 15.81 28.04
CA PRO A 45 -8.10 14.93 26.92
C PRO A 45 -6.79 14.50 26.24
N ARG A 46 -6.50 13.20 26.31
CA ARG A 46 -5.28 12.59 25.76
C ARG A 46 -5.44 12.48 24.25
N ILE A 47 -5.14 13.56 23.54
CA ILE A 47 -5.20 13.59 22.07
C ILE A 47 -3.93 12.96 21.50
N LEU A 48 -4.09 11.95 20.66
CA LEU A 48 -3.03 11.46 19.79
C LEU A 48 -3.33 11.91 18.35
N ALA A 49 -2.46 12.76 17.81
CA ALA A 49 -2.54 13.21 16.43
C ALA A 49 -1.28 12.82 15.65
N LEU A 50 -1.44 12.26 14.45
CA LEU A 50 -0.30 11.83 13.64
C LEU A 50 -0.40 12.25 12.17
N GLY A 51 0.76 12.60 11.61
CA GLY A 51 0.93 12.79 10.17
C GLY A 51 1.32 11.50 9.47
N LEU A 52 0.57 11.11 8.43
CA LEU A 52 0.93 9.98 7.58
C LEU A 52 1.35 10.47 6.19
N SER A 53 2.54 10.05 5.76
CA SER A 53 3.11 10.40 4.46
C SER A 53 3.74 9.20 3.76
N SER A 54 4.30 9.42 2.57
CA SER A 54 4.96 8.38 1.77
C SER A 54 6.24 7.85 2.45
N ARG A 55 6.70 6.66 2.02
CA ARG A 55 7.97 6.08 2.49
C ARG A 55 9.14 7.03 2.28
N LYS A 56 9.16 7.81 1.19
CA LYS A 56 10.19 8.83 0.91
C LYS A 56 10.36 9.84 2.05
N ASN A 57 9.26 10.23 2.68
CA ASN A 57 9.27 11.27 3.72
C ASN A 57 9.52 10.71 5.13
N LEU A 58 9.30 9.41 5.36
CA LEU A 58 9.43 8.76 6.67
C LEU A 58 10.60 7.77 6.76
N CYS A 59 11.24 7.42 5.65
CA CYS A 59 12.36 6.49 5.66
C CYS A 59 13.59 7.09 6.36
N ILE A 60 14.23 6.28 7.21
CA ILE A 60 15.48 6.62 7.92
C ILE A 60 16.64 5.68 7.56
N HIS A 61 16.40 4.69 6.70
CA HIS A 61 17.45 3.78 6.25
C HIS A 61 18.42 4.53 5.32
N PRO A 62 19.74 4.54 5.58
CA PRO A 62 20.69 5.43 4.90
C PRO A 62 20.71 5.24 3.38
N VAL A 63 20.75 4.00 2.91
CA VAL A 63 20.76 3.68 1.46
C VAL A 63 19.45 4.06 0.78
N VAL A 64 18.32 3.60 1.33
CA VAL A 64 17.00 3.77 0.70
C VAL A 64 16.53 5.22 0.77
N ALA A 65 16.81 5.94 1.86
CA ALA A 65 16.45 7.35 2.01
C ALA A 65 17.24 8.28 1.08
N GLY A 66 18.42 7.86 0.61
CA GLY A 66 19.24 8.61 -0.35
C GLY A 66 18.76 8.50 -1.79
N GLU A 67 17.79 7.64 -2.10
CA GLU A 67 17.31 7.48 -3.46
C GLU A 67 16.40 8.65 -3.90
N GLY A 68 16.54 9.06 -5.17
CA GLY A 68 15.90 10.29 -5.67
C GLY A 68 14.39 10.20 -5.92
N SER A 69 13.87 9.06 -6.38
CA SER A 69 12.47 8.91 -6.78
C SER A 69 11.63 8.17 -5.74
N ARG A 70 10.30 8.40 -5.73
CA ARG A 70 9.38 7.71 -4.80
C ARG A 70 9.35 6.21 -5.10
N GLU A 71 9.33 5.85 -6.37
CA GLU A 71 9.24 4.48 -6.87
C GLU A 71 10.50 3.69 -6.51
N SER A 72 11.67 4.35 -6.57
CA SER A 72 12.93 3.73 -6.20
C SER A 72 12.97 3.47 -4.69
N VAL A 73 12.60 4.44 -3.86
CA VAL A 73 12.47 4.27 -2.40
C VAL A 73 11.51 3.11 -2.05
N ASP A 74 10.36 3.05 -2.70
CA ASP A 74 9.38 1.98 -2.49
C ASP A 74 9.94 0.61 -2.88
N ALA A 75 10.64 0.52 -4.01
CA ALA A 75 11.30 -0.70 -4.47
C ALA A 75 12.46 -1.12 -3.55
N GLY A 76 13.29 -0.17 -3.13
CA GLY A 76 14.41 -0.38 -2.22
C GLY A 76 13.96 -0.83 -0.83
N CYS A 77 12.88 -0.23 -0.31
CA CYS A 77 12.24 -0.69 0.93
C CYS A 77 11.73 -2.12 0.77
N ARG A 78 10.98 -2.42 -0.29
CA ARG A 78 10.44 -3.76 -0.56
C ARG A 78 11.52 -4.83 -0.67
N LYS A 79 12.65 -4.52 -1.33
CA LYS A 79 13.80 -5.44 -1.44
C LYS A 79 14.38 -5.87 -0.10
N ARG A 80 14.07 -5.17 0.99
CA ARG A 80 14.64 -5.38 2.34
C ARG A 80 13.63 -5.81 3.38
N THR A 81 12.34 -5.53 3.16
CA THR A 81 11.25 -5.78 4.14
C THR A 81 10.35 -6.95 3.72
N ALA A 82 10.40 -7.34 2.46
CA ALA A 82 9.62 -8.44 1.92
C ALA A 82 9.76 -9.74 2.72
N SER A 83 8.64 -10.43 2.91
CA SER A 83 8.55 -11.70 3.66
C SER A 83 9.52 -12.77 3.14
N TRP A 84 9.62 -12.93 1.82
CA TRP A 84 10.53 -13.90 1.19
C TRP A 84 12.01 -13.50 1.32
N VAL A 85 12.32 -12.21 1.39
CA VAL A 85 13.70 -11.74 1.62
C VAL A 85 14.09 -12.03 3.06
N ARG A 86 13.21 -11.74 4.01
CA ARG A 86 13.45 -12.02 5.43
C ARG A 86 13.60 -13.52 5.70
N ALA A 87 12.75 -14.35 5.10
CA ALA A 87 12.90 -15.81 5.19
C ALA A 87 14.23 -16.29 4.60
N ALA A 88 14.64 -15.77 3.44
CA ALA A 88 15.92 -16.11 2.84
C ALA A 88 17.12 -15.61 3.68
N ALA A 89 16.98 -14.47 4.38
CA ALA A 89 18.01 -13.95 5.27
C ALA A 89 18.18 -14.78 6.55
N MET A 90 17.16 -15.56 6.95
CA MET A 90 17.31 -16.54 8.04
C MET A 90 18.20 -17.72 7.63
N GLU A 91 18.18 -18.09 6.34
CA GLU A 91 19.02 -19.17 5.80
C GLU A 91 20.42 -18.68 5.39
N ASN A 92 20.52 -17.44 4.88
CA ASN A 92 21.76 -16.84 4.39
C ASN A 92 22.00 -15.46 5.01
N PRO A 93 22.98 -15.31 5.92
CA PRO A 93 23.29 -14.04 6.60
C PRO A 93 23.75 -12.91 5.67
N ASP A 94 24.21 -13.24 4.45
CA ASP A 94 24.66 -12.27 3.45
C ASP A 94 23.53 -11.41 2.87
N ILE A 95 22.27 -11.80 3.08
CA ILE A 95 21.11 -11.08 2.56
C ILE A 95 20.75 -9.93 3.51
N GLU A 96 20.98 -8.70 3.06
CA GLU A 96 20.76 -7.50 3.86
C GLU A 96 19.27 -7.17 4.02
N VAL A 97 18.78 -7.21 5.26
CA VAL A 97 17.40 -6.85 5.65
C VAL A 97 17.36 -5.47 6.31
N CYS A 98 16.17 -4.86 6.32
CA CYS A 98 15.98 -3.58 7.01
C CYS A 98 15.91 -3.80 8.53
N THR A 99 16.97 -3.41 9.25
CA THR A 99 17.06 -3.52 10.71
C THR A 99 15.93 -2.77 11.42
N TYR A 100 15.60 -1.55 10.98
CA TYR A 100 14.53 -0.75 11.56
C TYR A 100 13.15 -1.39 11.46
N PHE A 101 12.89 -2.11 10.35
CA PHE A 101 11.63 -2.82 10.17
C PHE A 101 11.62 -4.11 10.99
N ASP A 102 12.70 -4.88 11.01
CA ASP A 102 12.77 -6.13 11.77
C ASP A 102 12.63 -5.90 13.28
N GLN A 103 13.25 -4.83 13.81
CA GLN A 103 13.08 -4.43 15.20
C GLN A 103 11.64 -4.00 15.52
N PHE A 104 11.01 -3.27 14.59
CA PHE A 104 9.60 -2.88 14.73
C PHE A 104 8.66 -4.10 14.63
N ASP A 105 8.92 -5.05 13.76
CA ASP A 105 8.09 -6.25 13.63
C ASP A 105 8.16 -7.14 14.88
N ARG A 106 9.35 -7.22 15.52
CA ARG A 106 9.57 -8.03 16.73
C ARG A 106 9.04 -7.39 18.01
N LYS A 107 9.20 -6.08 18.18
CA LYS A 107 8.93 -5.37 19.45
C LYS A 107 7.95 -4.21 19.32
N GLY A 108 7.66 -3.80 18.09
CA GLY A 108 6.87 -2.60 17.80
C GLY A 108 5.36 -2.81 17.86
N GLN A 109 4.86 -4.04 18.03
CA GLN A 109 3.44 -4.27 18.30
C GLN A 109 3.02 -3.79 19.69
N GLU A 110 3.98 -3.66 20.62
CA GLU A 110 3.79 -3.02 21.93
C GLU A 110 4.14 -1.52 21.91
N ALA A 111 4.48 -0.97 20.74
CA ALA A 111 4.86 0.43 20.61
C ALA A 111 3.64 1.32 20.87
N ALA A 112 3.61 1.97 22.03
CA ALA A 112 2.68 3.06 22.30
C ALA A 112 3.41 4.40 22.15
N LEU A 113 2.94 5.26 21.24
CA LEU A 113 3.31 6.67 21.28
C LEU A 113 2.56 7.34 22.44
N PRO A 114 3.24 8.14 23.28
CA PRO A 114 2.54 8.92 24.28
C PRO A 114 1.59 9.92 23.62
N PRO A 115 0.51 10.36 24.29
CA PRO A 115 -0.40 11.36 23.75
C PRO A 115 0.35 12.63 23.35
N GLY A 116 0.00 13.18 22.19
CA GLY A 116 0.68 14.33 21.61
C GLY A 116 0.43 14.45 20.11
N VAL A 117 0.93 15.54 19.54
CA VAL A 117 0.87 15.83 18.11
C VAL A 117 2.22 15.50 17.47
N TYR A 118 2.24 14.52 16.58
CA TYR A 118 3.45 14.02 15.93
C TYR A 118 3.54 14.47 14.47
N THR A 119 4.54 15.31 14.19
CA THR A 119 4.92 15.66 12.82
C THR A 119 5.74 14.54 12.16
N LEU A 120 5.95 14.63 10.85
CA LEU A 120 6.81 13.70 10.13
C LEU A 120 8.25 13.70 10.67
N GLN A 121 8.74 14.85 11.12
CA GLN A 121 10.07 14.97 11.71
C GLN A 121 10.13 14.32 13.10
N ASP A 122 9.10 14.52 13.92
CA ASP A 122 8.98 13.91 15.25
C ASP A 122 8.97 12.37 15.14
N LEU A 123 8.19 11.82 14.20
CA LEU A 123 8.15 10.37 13.96
C LEU A 123 9.50 9.81 13.51
N ARG A 124 10.25 10.56 12.68
CA ARG A 124 11.61 10.16 12.28
C ARG A 124 12.59 10.21 13.43
N ALA A 125 12.51 11.24 14.29
CA ALA A 125 13.35 11.35 15.47
C ALA A 125 13.08 10.20 16.45
N PHE A 126 11.80 9.94 16.75
CA PHE A 126 11.39 8.84 17.61
C PHE A 126 11.82 7.47 17.07
N GLY A 127 11.64 7.23 15.77
CA GLY A 127 12.09 5.99 15.14
C GLY A 127 13.61 5.82 15.15
N ARG A 128 14.39 6.91 15.05
CA ARG A 128 15.85 6.87 15.21
C ARG A 128 16.27 6.54 16.63
N GLU A 129 15.63 7.15 17.62
CA GLU A 129 15.92 6.93 19.04
C GLU A 129 15.60 5.50 19.47
N LYS A 130 14.45 4.97 19.07
CA LYS A 130 14.01 3.60 19.41
C LYS A 130 14.55 2.51 18.50
N GLY A 131 15.10 2.87 17.33
CA GLY A 131 15.52 1.91 16.30
C GLY A 131 14.36 1.32 15.49
N TRP A 132 13.20 1.98 15.46
CA TRP A 132 12.01 1.50 14.73
C TRP A 132 11.79 2.22 13.41
N CYS A 133 11.18 1.53 12.44
CA CYS A 133 10.82 2.13 11.17
C CYS A 133 9.67 3.13 11.35
N PRO A 134 9.89 4.45 11.11
CA PRO A 134 8.85 5.47 11.34
C PRO A 134 7.62 5.28 10.47
N TYR A 135 7.79 4.77 9.24
CA TYR A 135 6.68 4.53 8.33
C TYR A 135 5.73 3.45 8.84
N PHE A 136 6.25 2.31 9.31
CA PHE A 136 5.42 1.23 9.84
C PHE A 136 4.89 1.55 11.24
N LEU A 137 5.65 2.29 12.05
CA LEU A 137 5.17 2.84 13.31
C LEU A 137 3.96 3.76 13.09
N ALA A 138 4.08 4.77 12.21
CA ALA A 138 3.00 5.69 11.93
C ALA A 138 1.73 4.97 11.47
N ARG A 139 1.89 3.93 10.62
CA ARG A 139 0.79 3.08 10.16
C ARG A 139 0.13 2.30 11.31
N HIS A 140 0.91 1.63 12.15
CA HIS A 140 0.37 0.90 13.30
C HIS A 140 -0.40 1.83 14.24
N MET A 141 0.09 3.05 14.44
CA MET A 141 -0.50 4.06 15.30
C MET A 141 -1.79 4.68 14.76
N ILE A 142 -2.17 4.45 13.49
CA ILE A 142 -3.46 4.91 12.95
C ILE A 142 -4.62 4.35 13.76
N ASN A 143 -4.55 3.08 14.17
CA ASN A 143 -5.60 2.41 14.96
C ASN A 143 -5.81 3.00 16.35
N PHE A 144 -4.84 3.78 16.86
CA PHE A 144 -4.89 4.36 18.21
C PHE A 144 -5.02 5.89 18.18
N ALA A 145 -4.94 6.51 17.01
CA ALA A 145 -4.93 7.95 16.86
C ALA A 145 -6.34 8.53 16.79
N ASN A 146 -6.53 9.67 17.43
CA ASN A 146 -7.79 10.41 17.37
C ASN A 146 -7.85 11.31 16.13
N VAL A 147 -6.70 11.83 15.70
CA VAL A 147 -6.61 12.71 14.53
C VAL A 147 -5.50 12.22 13.61
N VAL A 148 -5.83 11.97 12.35
CA VAL A 148 -4.88 11.51 11.36
C VAL A 148 -4.89 12.49 10.19
N VAL A 149 -3.72 13.03 9.85
CA VAL A 149 -3.57 13.98 8.73
C VAL A 149 -2.75 13.31 7.62
N TYR A 150 -3.38 13.06 6.48
CA TYR A 150 -2.75 12.47 5.30
C TYR A 150 -3.22 13.09 3.98
N ASN A 151 -2.57 12.72 2.88
CA ASN A 151 -2.89 13.20 1.53
C ASN A 151 -4.12 12.47 0.95
N TYR A 152 -4.94 13.16 0.16
CA TYR A 152 -6.09 12.64 -0.59
C TYR A 152 -5.86 11.29 -1.28
N GLN A 153 -4.67 11.07 -1.83
CA GLN A 153 -4.32 9.81 -2.49
C GLN A 153 -4.52 8.58 -1.58
N TYR A 154 -4.35 8.73 -0.27
CA TYR A 154 -4.54 7.63 0.67
C TYR A 154 -5.99 7.25 0.92
N LEU A 155 -6.94 8.12 0.57
CA LEU A 155 -8.37 7.86 0.70
C LEU A 155 -9.01 7.52 -0.66
N LEU A 156 -8.61 8.24 -1.71
CA LEU A 156 -9.27 8.20 -3.02
C LEU A 156 -8.62 7.22 -3.99
N ASP A 157 -7.30 7.02 -3.94
CA ASP A 157 -6.67 6.03 -4.82
C ASP A 157 -7.03 4.64 -4.30
N PRO A 158 -7.82 3.85 -5.05
CA PRO A 158 -8.20 2.52 -4.58
C PRO A 158 -6.94 1.72 -4.22
N LYS A 159 -5.83 1.87 -4.98
CA LYS A 159 -4.57 1.09 -4.83
C LYS A 159 -3.97 1.21 -3.44
N VAL A 160 -4.23 2.32 -2.75
CA VAL A 160 -3.65 2.63 -1.46
C VAL A 160 -4.70 2.68 -0.36
N SER A 161 -5.95 3.06 -0.69
CA SER A 161 -7.03 3.24 0.29
C SER A 161 -7.34 1.98 1.09
N GLY A 162 -7.27 0.80 0.46
CA GLY A 162 -7.48 -0.48 1.14
C GLY A 162 -6.55 -0.75 2.32
N ILE A 163 -5.41 -0.07 2.43
CA ILE A 163 -4.53 -0.16 3.60
C ILE A 163 -5.12 0.57 4.79
N ILE A 164 -5.58 1.79 4.60
CA ILE A 164 -5.93 2.72 5.68
C ILE A 164 -7.41 2.61 6.02
N SER A 165 -8.28 2.43 5.01
CA SER A 165 -9.72 2.30 5.22
C SER A 165 -10.12 1.09 6.07
N ARG A 166 -9.24 0.09 6.22
CA ARG A 166 -9.46 -1.06 7.12
C ARG A 166 -9.12 -0.75 8.58
N GLU A 167 -8.22 0.20 8.79
CA GLU A 167 -7.69 0.62 10.09
C GLU A 167 -8.55 1.76 10.70
N LEU A 168 -9.42 2.39 9.90
CA LEU A 168 -10.32 3.46 10.34
C LEU A 168 -11.68 2.92 10.81
N GLU A 169 -12.20 3.49 11.90
CA GLU A 169 -13.51 3.16 12.44
C GLU A 169 -14.64 3.72 11.56
N ARG A 170 -15.81 3.08 11.58
CA ARG A 170 -16.99 3.52 10.80
C ARG A 170 -17.51 4.89 11.24
N GLU A 171 -17.29 5.27 12.49
CA GLU A 171 -17.74 6.53 13.09
C GLU A 171 -16.69 7.65 12.94
N SER A 172 -15.85 7.58 11.90
CA SER A 172 -14.82 8.59 11.63
C SER A 172 -15.39 9.80 10.89
N ILE A 173 -14.99 11.00 11.30
CA ILE A 173 -15.26 12.25 10.58
C ILE A 173 -14.12 12.53 9.61
N VAL A 174 -14.43 12.62 8.32
CA VAL A 174 -13.46 12.96 7.27
C VAL A 174 -13.63 14.42 6.88
N VAL A 175 -12.54 15.18 6.96
CA VAL A 175 -12.50 16.59 6.56
C VAL A 175 -11.56 16.74 5.36
N PHE A 176 -12.10 17.21 4.23
CA PHE A 176 -11.30 17.57 3.07
C PHE A 176 -10.90 19.04 3.16
N ASP A 177 -9.59 19.29 3.24
CA ASP A 177 -9.02 20.64 3.31
C ASP A 177 -8.49 21.07 1.93
N GLU A 178 -8.97 22.18 1.37
CA GLU A 178 -8.73 22.57 -0.03
C GLU A 178 -9.35 21.59 -1.04
N ALA A 179 -10.64 21.28 -0.87
CA ALA A 179 -11.36 20.27 -1.66
C ALA A 179 -11.53 20.63 -3.16
N HIS A 180 -11.16 21.83 -3.60
CA HIS A 180 -11.28 22.27 -4.99
C HIS A 180 -10.42 21.43 -5.97
N ASN A 181 -9.42 20.70 -5.48
CA ASN A 181 -8.55 19.84 -6.30
C ASN A 181 -8.99 18.38 -6.38
N ILE A 182 -10.11 18.02 -5.75
CA ILE A 182 -10.50 16.60 -5.61
C ILE A 182 -10.73 15.93 -6.96
N ASP A 183 -11.33 16.63 -7.92
CA ASP A 183 -11.64 16.10 -9.25
C ASP A 183 -10.37 15.70 -10.00
N ASN A 184 -9.36 16.57 -9.98
CA ASN A 184 -8.07 16.31 -10.60
C ASN A 184 -7.38 15.09 -9.97
N VAL A 185 -7.42 14.98 -8.63
CA VAL A 185 -6.84 13.84 -7.91
C VAL A 185 -7.55 12.53 -8.28
N CYS A 186 -8.88 12.54 -8.39
CA CYS A 186 -9.66 11.38 -8.80
C CYS A 186 -9.35 10.96 -10.25
N ILE A 187 -9.25 11.94 -11.17
CA ILE A 187 -8.88 11.69 -12.57
C ILE A 187 -7.50 11.06 -12.64
N GLU A 188 -6.51 11.61 -11.93
CA GLU A 188 -5.14 11.07 -11.91
C GLU A 188 -5.06 9.66 -11.32
N ALA A 189 -5.78 9.39 -10.22
CA ALA A 189 -5.74 8.09 -9.53
C ALA A 189 -6.28 6.94 -10.39
N LEU A 190 -7.32 7.20 -11.19
CA LEU A 190 -8.00 6.22 -12.03
C LEU A 190 -7.50 6.19 -13.48
N SER A 191 -6.72 7.19 -13.91
CA SER A 191 -6.16 7.25 -15.26
C SER A 191 -4.87 6.45 -15.38
N VAL A 192 -4.69 5.79 -16.54
CA VAL A 192 -3.46 5.08 -16.89
C VAL A 192 -3.01 5.50 -18.28
N ASN A 193 -1.79 6.03 -18.37
CA ASN A 193 -1.18 6.43 -19.64
C ASN A 193 -0.28 5.30 -20.17
N VAL A 194 -0.63 4.76 -21.33
CA VAL A 194 0.17 3.73 -22.03
C VAL A 194 0.81 4.36 -23.25
N ARG A 195 2.15 4.35 -23.30
CA ARG A 195 2.95 4.87 -24.42
C ARG A 195 3.69 3.73 -25.11
N GLN A 196 4.23 3.96 -26.31
CA GLN A 196 5.06 2.98 -27.02
C GLN A 196 6.21 2.46 -26.14
N GLN A 197 6.90 3.36 -25.44
CA GLN A 197 7.97 3.01 -24.49
C GLN A 197 7.50 2.07 -23.36
N THR A 198 6.24 2.19 -22.93
CA THR A 198 5.61 1.31 -21.93
C THR A 198 5.47 -0.11 -22.48
N ILE A 199 5.02 -0.25 -23.74
CA ILE A 199 4.88 -1.54 -24.42
C ILE A 199 6.24 -2.19 -24.68
N ASP A 200 7.22 -1.42 -25.16
CA ASP A 200 8.58 -1.94 -25.40
C ASP A 200 9.23 -2.41 -24.09
N GLY A 201 9.00 -1.66 -22.99
CA GLY A 201 9.41 -2.06 -21.64
C GLY A 201 8.72 -3.35 -21.19
N ALA A 202 7.42 -3.50 -21.46
CA ALA A 202 6.67 -4.70 -21.13
C ALA A 202 7.18 -5.93 -21.90
N HIS A 203 7.51 -5.79 -23.19
CA HIS A 203 8.15 -6.85 -23.98
C HIS A 203 9.49 -7.30 -23.39
N ARG A 204 10.36 -6.35 -23.03
CA ARG A 204 11.64 -6.66 -22.35
C ARG A 204 11.42 -7.38 -21.02
N ASN A 205 10.42 -6.97 -20.24
CA ASN A 205 10.07 -7.62 -19.00
C ASN A 205 9.57 -9.06 -19.23
N LEU A 206 8.69 -9.29 -20.21
CA LEU A 206 8.23 -10.64 -20.56
C LEU A 206 9.37 -11.55 -21.02
N ALA A 207 10.33 -11.04 -21.78
CA ALA A 207 11.51 -11.81 -22.19
C ALA A 207 12.33 -12.25 -20.97
N ARG A 208 12.61 -11.32 -20.04
CA ARG A 208 13.31 -11.61 -18.77
C ARG A 208 12.54 -12.61 -17.91
N LEU A 209 11.21 -12.47 -17.84
CA LEU A 209 10.34 -13.40 -17.12
C LEU A 209 10.47 -14.81 -17.70
N ASN A 210 10.44 -14.93 -19.02
CA ASN A 210 10.57 -16.20 -19.72
C ASN A 210 11.91 -16.89 -19.45
N THR A 211 13.03 -16.19 -19.63
CA THR A 211 14.38 -16.73 -19.35
C THR A 211 14.51 -17.23 -17.91
N THR A 212 13.91 -16.50 -16.97
CA THR A 212 13.99 -16.86 -15.55
C THR A 212 13.13 -18.07 -15.23
N ILE A 213 11.92 -18.18 -15.80
CA ILE A 213 11.08 -19.38 -15.67
C ILE A 213 11.80 -20.61 -16.23
N GLU A 214 12.45 -20.49 -17.39
CA GLU A 214 13.25 -21.58 -17.96
C GLU A 214 14.41 -21.99 -17.05
N ARG A 215 15.12 -21.01 -16.47
CA ARG A 215 16.17 -21.29 -15.47
C ARG A 215 15.62 -22.02 -14.25
N PHE A 216 14.49 -21.58 -13.70
CA PHE A 216 13.88 -22.22 -12.53
C PHE A 216 13.41 -23.65 -12.82
N LYS A 217 12.86 -23.93 -14.01
CA LYS A 217 12.51 -25.29 -14.42
C LYS A 217 13.73 -26.21 -14.46
N ALA A 218 14.87 -25.70 -14.94
CA ALA A 218 16.10 -26.47 -15.04
C ALA A 218 16.73 -26.76 -13.67
N THR A 219 16.50 -25.90 -12.66
CA THR A 219 17.12 -26.05 -11.32
C THR A 219 16.21 -26.73 -10.31
N ASP A 220 14.91 -26.42 -10.28
CA ASP A 220 13.96 -26.91 -9.25
C ASP A 220 12.51 -26.89 -9.76
N ALA A 221 12.13 -27.89 -10.55
CA ALA A 221 10.76 -28.03 -11.07
C ALA A 221 9.72 -28.27 -9.95
N GLU A 222 10.09 -28.95 -8.87
CA GLU A 222 9.19 -29.25 -7.75
C GLU A 222 8.87 -28.00 -6.92
N ARG A 223 9.87 -27.14 -6.66
CA ARG A 223 9.65 -25.88 -5.95
C ARG A 223 8.71 -24.95 -6.73
N LEU A 224 8.80 -24.94 -8.06
CA LEU A 224 7.89 -24.17 -8.92
C LEU A 224 6.45 -24.69 -8.85
N ARG A 225 6.27 -26.02 -8.80
CA ARG A 225 4.95 -26.66 -8.64
C ARG A 225 4.34 -26.38 -7.27
N GLU A 226 5.14 -26.41 -6.21
CA GLU A 226 4.69 -26.13 -4.85
C GLU A 226 4.32 -24.65 -4.65
N GLU A 227 5.15 -23.71 -5.11
CA GLU A 227 4.78 -22.28 -5.08
C GLU A 227 3.55 -21.99 -5.94
N TYR A 228 3.40 -22.70 -7.06
CA TYR A 228 2.21 -22.61 -7.89
C TYR A 228 0.96 -23.11 -7.15
N ARG A 229 1.04 -24.27 -6.47
CA ARG A 229 -0.06 -24.80 -5.67
C ARG A 229 -0.45 -23.83 -4.56
N ARG A 230 0.54 -23.30 -3.84
CA ARG A 230 0.35 -22.27 -2.81
C ARG A 230 -0.24 -20.97 -3.35
N LEU A 231 0.11 -20.56 -4.57
CA LEU A 231 -0.46 -19.37 -5.20
C LEU A 231 -1.94 -19.60 -5.52
N VAL A 232 -2.29 -20.74 -6.09
CA VAL A 232 -3.69 -21.09 -6.42
C VAL A 232 -4.53 -21.22 -5.14
N ASP A 233 -3.98 -21.87 -4.11
CA ASP A 233 -4.65 -22.01 -2.82
C ASP A 233 -4.79 -20.67 -2.09
N GLY A 234 -3.75 -19.83 -2.12
CA GLY A 234 -3.76 -18.48 -1.53
C GLY A 234 -4.63 -17.47 -2.28
N LEU A 235 -4.83 -17.66 -3.59
CA LEU A 235 -5.81 -16.91 -4.38
C LEU A 235 -7.24 -17.31 -4.04
N ALA A 236 -7.48 -18.60 -3.77
CA ALA A 236 -8.78 -19.09 -3.31
C ALA A 236 -9.09 -18.66 -1.86
N GLN A 237 -8.06 -18.49 -1.01
CA GLN A 237 -8.18 -18.19 0.42
C GLN A 237 -7.88 -16.72 0.77
N ARG A 238 -8.12 -15.76 -0.14
CA ARG A 238 -7.68 -14.34 -0.06
C ARG A 238 -8.22 -13.50 1.13
N GLY A 239 -8.74 -14.13 2.17
CA GLY A 239 -9.09 -13.53 3.46
C GLY A 239 -7.92 -13.36 4.44
N ASN A 240 -6.72 -13.90 4.21
CA ASN A 240 -5.66 -13.90 5.25
C ASN A 240 -4.22 -13.63 4.75
N LEU A 241 -4.00 -12.53 4.01
CA LEU A 241 -2.63 -12.06 3.72
C LEU A 241 -2.04 -11.34 4.94
N PRO A 242 -0.75 -11.54 5.28
CA PRO A 242 -0.06 -10.78 6.32
C PRO A 242 -0.18 -9.26 6.08
N ALA A 243 -0.33 -8.47 7.15
CA ALA A 243 -0.56 -7.01 7.05
C ALA A 243 0.52 -6.23 6.28
N SER A 244 1.75 -6.79 6.18
CA SER A 244 2.84 -6.26 5.34
C SER A 244 2.53 -6.30 3.85
N ASP A 245 1.70 -7.27 3.44
CA ASP A 245 1.39 -7.61 2.06
C ASP A 245 -0.01 -7.12 1.65
N ALA A 246 -0.75 -6.48 2.57
CA ALA A 246 -2.11 -5.95 2.35
C ALA A 246 -2.19 -4.88 1.24
N TRP A 247 -1.10 -4.14 0.97
CA TRP A 247 -1.01 -3.18 -0.14
C TRP A 247 -1.00 -3.85 -1.54
N LEU A 248 -0.89 -5.19 -1.60
CA LEU A 248 -0.84 -5.95 -2.85
C LEU A 248 -2.22 -6.36 -3.36
N ALA A 249 -3.30 -6.06 -2.62
CA ALA A 249 -4.65 -6.24 -3.12
C ALA A 249 -4.88 -5.29 -4.29
N ASN A 250 -5.31 -5.82 -5.45
CA ASN A 250 -5.84 -4.98 -6.52
C ASN A 250 -7.25 -4.53 -6.08
N PRO A 251 -7.46 -3.26 -5.76
CA PRO A 251 -8.70 -2.74 -5.20
C PRO A 251 -9.64 -2.19 -6.27
N ALA A 252 -9.18 -2.12 -7.52
CA ALA A 252 -10.01 -1.76 -8.68
C ALA A 252 -10.91 -2.93 -9.16
N LEU A 253 -10.82 -4.09 -8.50
CA LEU A 253 -11.67 -5.25 -8.77
C LEU A 253 -12.61 -5.46 -7.58
N PRO A 254 -13.94 -5.53 -7.81
CA PRO A 254 -14.91 -5.94 -6.79
C PRO A 254 -14.51 -7.25 -6.13
N SER A 255 -14.75 -7.35 -4.81
CA SER A 255 -14.50 -8.55 -4.00
C SER A 255 -15.12 -9.82 -4.58
N ASP A 256 -16.22 -9.66 -5.31
CA ASP A 256 -17.06 -10.75 -5.79
C ASP A 256 -16.42 -11.48 -6.99
N ILE A 257 -15.59 -10.78 -7.78
CA ILE A 257 -14.82 -11.37 -8.89
C ILE A 257 -13.60 -12.15 -8.36
N LEU A 258 -13.18 -11.89 -7.12
CA LEU A 258 -11.98 -12.47 -6.52
C LEU A 258 -12.25 -13.79 -5.78
N GLN A 259 -13.51 -14.18 -5.60
CA GLN A 259 -13.90 -15.46 -4.97
C GLN A 259 -14.11 -16.59 -5.99
N GLU A 260 -14.10 -16.30 -7.29
CA GLU A 260 -14.30 -17.30 -8.34
C GLU A 260 -12.98 -17.97 -8.75
N ALA A 261 -13.02 -19.30 -8.91
CA ALA A 261 -11.85 -20.14 -9.16
C ALA A 261 -11.00 -19.65 -10.35
N VAL A 262 -9.67 -19.60 -10.15
CA VAL A 262 -8.68 -19.21 -11.16
C VAL A 262 -8.92 -20.00 -12.47
N PRO A 263 -9.21 -19.33 -13.61
CA PRO A 263 -9.46 -19.98 -14.89
C PRO A 263 -8.31 -20.92 -15.30
N GLY A 264 -8.64 -22.09 -15.86
CA GLY A 264 -7.66 -23.11 -16.28
C GLY A 264 -6.54 -22.60 -17.18
N ASN A 265 -6.82 -21.57 -17.99
CA ASN A 265 -5.91 -21.01 -18.99
C ASN A 265 -4.79 -20.12 -18.43
N ILE A 266 -4.79 -19.77 -17.14
CA ILE A 266 -3.72 -18.98 -16.50
C ILE A 266 -3.06 -19.73 -15.35
N ARG A 267 -3.38 -21.02 -15.23
CA ARG A 267 -2.82 -21.92 -14.21
C ARG A 267 -1.32 -22.07 -14.38
N ARG A 268 -0.80 -22.36 -15.58
CA ARG A 268 0.66 -22.49 -15.76
C ARG A 268 1.29 -21.15 -16.12
N ALA A 269 2.49 -20.89 -15.60
CA ALA A 269 3.28 -19.69 -15.90
C ALA A 269 3.48 -19.48 -17.42
N GLU A 270 3.60 -20.57 -18.19
CA GLU A 270 3.71 -20.53 -19.66
C GLU A 270 2.45 -19.98 -20.33
N HIS A 271 1.27 -20.48 -19.93
CA HIS A 271 0.00 -20.01 -20.47
C HIS A 271 -0.26 -18.56 -20.05
N PHE A 272 0.17 -18.18 -18.84
CA PHE A 272 0.14 -16.79 -18.39
C PHE A 272 1.04 -15.87 -19.21
N LEU A 273 2.27 -16.29 -19.53
CA LEU A 273 3.16 -15.54 -20.41
C LEU A 273 2.60 -15.45 -21.83
N ALA A 274 2.03 -16.53 -22.37
CA ALA A 274 1.39 -16.53 -23.68
C ALA A 274 0.19 -15.57 -23.71
N PHE A 275 -0.62 -15.56 -22.64
CA PHE A 275 -1.69 -14.60 -22.43
C PHE A 275 -1.18 -13.15 -22.46
N LEU A 276 -0.16 -12.83 -21.66
CA LEU A 276 0.40 -11.47 -21.61
C LEU A 276 1.01 -11.04 -22.95
N ARG A 277 1.67 -11.96 -23.68
CA ARG A 277 2.18 -11.69 -25.03
C ARG A 277 1.05 -11.35 -26.00
N ARG A 278 -0.04 -12.12 -25.99
CA ARG A 278 -1.20 -11.88 -26.86
C ARG A 278 -1.88 -10.55 -26.53
N PHE A 279 -1.98 -10.22 -25.24
CA PHE A 279 -2.51 -8.94 -24.78
C PHE A 279 -1.62 -7.76 -25.21
N LEU A 280 -0.30 -7.84 -25.03
CA LEU A 280 0.64 -6.80 -25.48
C LEU A 280 0.64 -6.64 -26.99
N ALA A 281 0.56 -7.74 -27.74
CA ALA A 281 0.47 -7.68 -29.20
C ALA A 281 -0.78 -6.91 -29.64
N TYR A 282 -1.93 -7.17 -29.03
CA TYR A 282 -3.14 -6.39 -29.28
C TYR A 282 -2.96 -4.90 -28.97
N LEU A 283 -2.42 -4.55 -27.79
CA LEU A 283 -2.17 -3.16 -27.43
C LEU A 283 -1.21 -2.47 -28.40
N GLN A 284 -0.18 -3.17 -28.87
CA GLN A 284 0.76 -2.65 -29.85
C GLN A 284 0.08 -2.39 -31.20
N THR A 285 -0.80 -3.29 -31.65
CA THR A 285 -1.60 -3.06 -32.87
C THR A 285 -2.49 -1.84 -32.72
N ARG A 286 -3.14 -1.65 -31.55
CA ARG A 286 -3.99 -0.49 -31.28
C ARG A 286 -3.22 0.83 -31.17
N LEU A 287 -1.99 0.81 -30.63
CA LEU A 287 -1.13 1.99 -30.51
C LEU A 287 -0.52 2.44 -31.84
N ASN A 288 -0.36 1.52 -32.80
CA ASN A 288 0.23 1.82 -34.11
C ASN A 288 -0.75 2.47 -35.10
N THR A 289 -1.99 2.78 -34.69
CA THR A 289 -2.95 3.49 -35.53
C THR A 289 -2.54 4.96 -35.71
N THR A 290 -2.58 5.46 -36.94
CA THR A 290 -2.20 6.85 -37.28
C THR A 290 -3.31 7.87 -37.07
N ARG A 291 -4.53 7.41 -36.76
CA ARG A 291 -5.72 8.24 -36.51
C ARG A 291 -6.03 8.28 -35.02
N VAL A 292 -6.54 9.41 -34.56
CA VAL A 292 -7.06 9.55 -33.19
C VAL A 292 -8.38 8.81 -33.10
N GLU A 293 -8.42 7.78 -32.25
CA GLU A 293 -9.61 6.99 -31.96
C GLU A 293 -10.08 7.27 -30.52
N SER A 294 -11.40 7.43 -30.34
CA SER A 294 -12.04 7.51 -29.03
C SER A 294 -12.98 6.32 -28.89
N GLU A 295 -12.78 5.51 -27.85
CA GLU A 295 -13.56 4.30 -27.62
C GLU A 295 -14.22 4.31 -26.25
N GLY A 296 -15.45 3.78 -26.21
CA GLY A 296 -16.09 3.42 -24.96
C GLY A 296 -15.45 2.17 -24.34
N ARG A 297 -15.62 2.01 -23.03
CA ARG A 297 -15.13 0.84 -22.27
C ARG A 297 -15.65 -0.49 -22.80
N TRP A 298 -16.94 -0.59 -23.15
CA TRP A 298 -17.54 -1.85 -23.59
C TRP A 298 -17.16 -2.25 -25.02
N PRO A 299 -17.20 -1.35 -26.03
CA PRO A 299 -16.72 -1.67 -27.37
C PRO A 299 -15.24 -2.08 -27.40
N SER A 300 -14.37 -1.35 -26.68
CA SER A 300 -12.94 -1.68 -26.59
C SER A 300 -12.69 -3.05 -25.93
N TRP A 301 -13.49 -3.40 -24.91
CA TRP A 301 -13.48 -4.72 -24.29
C TRP A 301 -13.89 -5.83 -25.27
N HIS A 302 -15.00 -5.67 -25.98
CA HIS A 302 -15.47 -6.68 -26.95
C HIS A 302 -14.48 -6.85 -28.11
N ALA A 303 -13.87 -5.77 -28.60
CA ALA A 303 -12.82 -5.84 -29.63
C ALA A 303 -11.60 -6.62 -29.14
N LEU A 304 -11.16 -6.38 -27.89
CA LEU A 304 -10.10 -7.16 -27.27
C LEU A 304 -10.46 -8.65 -27.19
N GLN A 305 -11.65 -8.97 -26.67
CA GLN A 305 -12.11 -10.34 -26.51
C GLN A 305 -12.21 -11.07 -27.87
N ALA A 306 -12.70 -10.40 -28.91
CA ALA A 306 -12.78 -10.96 -30.25
C ALA A 306 -11.38 -11.23 -30.86
N ALA A 307 -10.43 -10.30 -30.70
CA ALA A 307 -9.08 -10.44 -31.27
C ALA A 307 -8.20 -11.45 -30.51
N THR A 308 -8.35 -11.53 -29.20
CA THR A 308 -7.44 -12.29 -28.33
C THR A 308 -8.04 -13.55 -27.72
N GLY A 309 -9.37 -13.72 -27.77
CA GLY A 309 -10.07 -14.80 -27.07
C GLY A 309 -9.96 -14.69 -25.54
N ILE A 310 -9.58 -13.54 -25.01
CA ILE A 310 -9.37 -13.31 -23.58
C ILE A 310 -10.70 -13.04 -22.88
N GLU A 311 -11.03 -13.85 -21.88
CA GLU A 311 -12.18 -13.62 -20.99
C GLU A 311 -11.90 -12.52 -19.95
N SER A 312 -12.96 -11.83 -19.52
CA SER A 312 -12.89 -10.76 -18.49
C SER A 312 -12.30 -11.25 -17.17
N ARG A 313 -12.59 -12.51 -16.82
CA ARG A 313 -12.05 -13.20 -15.66
C ARG A 313 -10.54 -13.38 -15.73
N ALA A 314 -9.99 -13.67 -16.92
CA ALA A 314 -8.56 -13.84 -17.11
C ALA A 314 -7.80 -12.52 -16.92
N CYS A 315 -8.36 -11.39 -17.36
CA CYS A 315 -7.79 -10.05 -17.09
C CYS A 315 -7.78 -9.72 -15.59
N SER A 316 -8.88 -9.98 -14.90
CA SER A 316 -9.02 -9.72 -13.46
C SER A 316 -8.04 -10.57 -12.63
N CYS A 317 -7.92 -11.85 -12.98
CA CYS A 317 -6.94 -12.75 -12.37
C CYS A 317 -5.51 -12.38 -12.75
N ALA A 318 -5.25 -11.88 -13.96
CA ALA A 318 -3.91 -11.47 -14.39
C ALA A 318 -3.38 -10.27 -13.59
N THR A 319 -4.23 -9.29 -13.27
CA THR A 319 -3.82 -8.18 -12.39
C THR A 319 -3.46 -8.70 -11.00
N THR A 320 -4.27 -9.61 -10.48
CA THR A 320 -4.06 -10.26 -9.18
C THR A 320 -2.78 -11.13 -9.17
N ALA A 321 -2.53 -11.91 -10.21
CA ALA A 321 -1.36 -12.77 -10.36
C ALA A 321 -0.07 -11.95 -10.57
N CYS A 322 -0.11 -10.85 -11.34
CA CYS A 322 1.02 -9.93 -11.47
C CYS A 322 1.39 -9.28 -10.13
N SER A 323 0.40 -8.82 -9.35
CA SER A 323 0.65 -8.27 -8.01
C SER A 323 1.29 -9.28 -7.06
N HIS A 324 0.86 -10.55 -7.12
CA HIS A 324 1.39 -11.64 -6.29
C HIS A 324 2.73 -12.22 -6.78
N CYS A 325 2.96 -12.27 -8.08
CA CYS A 325 4.24 -12.70 -8.65
C CYS A 325 5.31 -11.64 -8.38
N CYS A 326 4.96 -10.36 -8.47
CA CYS A 326 5.87 -9.28 -8.06
C CYS A 326 6.22 -9.35 -6.56
N SER A 327 5.39 -9.97 -5.70
CA SER A 327 5.74 -10.22 -4.30
C SER A 327 6.67 -11.42 -4.19
N ARG A 328 6.26 -12.65 -4.47
CA ARG A 328 7.10 -13.80 -4.10
C ARG A 328 8.30 -14.08 -4.98
N CYS A 329 8.36 -13.47 -6.15
CA CYS A 329 9.28 -13.92 -7.17
C CYS A 329 10.63 -13.19 -7.01
N ARG A 330 11.68 -14.01 -6.97
CA ARG A 330 13.09 -13.75 -6.63
C ARG A 330 13.78 -12.85 -7.67
N TRP A 331 13.17 -11.74 -8.05
CA TRP A 331 13.67 -10.84 -9.09
C TRP A 331 14.76 -9.94 -8.52
N ARG A 332 15.98 -10.47 -8.50
CA ARG A 332 17.19 -9.66 -8.48
C ARG A 332 17.10 -8.66 -9.64
N ARG A 333 16.97 -7.37 -9.33
CA ARG A 333 17.79 -6.38 -10.03
C ARG A 333 19.13 -6.39 -9.31
#